data_AF-A0A947KCB2-F1
#
_entry.id   AF-A0A947KCB2-F1
#
_cell.length_a   1.000
_cell.length_b   1.000
_cell.length_c   1.000
_cell.angle_alpha   90.00
_cell.angle_beta   90.00
_cell.angle_gamma   90.00
#
_symmetry.space_group_name_H-M   'P 1'
#
loop_
_entity.id
_entity.type
_entity.pdbx_description
1 polymer ?
#
loop_
_entity_poly.entity_id
_entity_poly.type
_entity_poly.pdbx_seq_one_letter_code
_entity_poly.pdbx_strand_id
1 'polypeptide(L)'
;MKIDITQNPPADLFRKRRPYIRVATVLLVLVLCGVSLGLYGIFTDKPYGVLLEDVALGLFVVPSIIFVYFGGKLQAYKKLSVEQTKELDGFRQDDPVIDAYCAKVVASGRKPVMAEYEACKDRVEDREFKEQ
;
A
#
# COMPACT_ATOMS: atom_id res chain seq x y z
N MET A 1 -4.22 -5.70 4.05
CA MET A 1 -5.51 -6.00 3.40
C MET A 1 -5.51 -7.48 3.12
N LYS A 2 -6.43 -8.26 3.68
CA LYS A 2 -6.43 -9.72 3.49
C LYS A 2 -7.06 -10.04 2.13
N ILE A 3 -6.28 -10.62 1.22
CA ILE A 3 -6.79 -11.05 -0.08
C ILE A 3 -7.27 -12.49 0.07
N ASP A 4 -8.50 -12.75 -0.35
CA ASP A 4 -9.05 -14.09 -0.44
C ASP A 4 -8.77 -14.65 -1.84
N ILE A 5 -7.84 -15.59 -1.92
CA ILE A 5 -7.41 -16.22 -3.17
C ILE A 5 -8.44 -17.22 -3.73
N THR A 6 -9.55 -17.48 -3.01
CA THR A 6 -10.67 -18.27 -3.55
C THR A 6 -11.62 -17.42 -4.41
N GLN A 7 -11.58 -16.09 -4.24
CA GLN A 7 -12.46 -15.16 -4.94
C GLN A 7 -11.86 -14.64 -6.25
N ASN A 8 -12.60 -13.75 -6.91
CA ASN A 8 -12.08 -13.06 -8.08
C ASN A 8 -11.00 -12.05 -7.66
N PRO A 9 -9.92 -11.93 -8.47
CA PRO A 9 -8.85 -11.02 -8.15
C PRO A 9 -9.37 -9.57 -8.11
N PRO A 10 -8.90 -8.74 -7.16
CA PRO A 10 -9.33 -7.37 -7.06
C PRO A 10 -8.96 -6.60 -8.34
N ALA A 11 -9.80 -5.64 -8.69
CA ALA A 11 -9.61 -4.79 -9.86
C ALA A 11 -8.21 -4.13 -9.85
N ASP A 12 -7.62 -3.99 -11.03
CA ASP A 12 -6.27 -3.47 -11.18
C ASP A 12 -6.16 -2.00 -10.69
N LEU A 13 -5.77 -1.85 -9.43
CA LEU A 13 -5.46 -0.55 -8.84
C LEU A 13 -4.22 0.07 -9.47
N PHE A 14 -3.37 -0.72 -10.13
CA PHE A 14 -2.19 -0.19 -10.78
C PHE A 14 -2.46 0.55 -12.08
N ARG A 15 -3.52 0.19 -12.79
CA ARG A 15 -4.01 0.97 -13.93
C ARG A 15 -4.36 2.41 -13.53
N LYS A 16 -4.72 2.63 -12.26
CA LYS A 16 -5.02 3.95 -11.69
C LYS A 16 -3.86 4.54 -10.86
N ARG A 17 -2.60 4.08 -10.98
CA ARG A 17 -1.47 4.63 -10.18
C ARG A 17 -1.32 6.15 -10.24
N ARG A 18 -1.54 6.78 -11.41
CA ARG A 18 -1.30 8.21 -11.63
C ARG A 18 -2.07 9.13 -10.66
N PRO A 19 -3.40 9.01 -10.49
CA PRO A 19 -4.12 9.81 -9.51
C PRO A 19 -3.65 9.54 -8.07
N TYR A 20 -3.34 8.29 -7.70
CA TYR A 20 -2.82 7.98 -6.36
C TYR A 20 -1.46 8.65 -6.09
N ILE A 21 -0.55 8.65 -7.07
CA ILE A 21 0.73 9.33 -6.96
C ILE A 21 0.52 10.84 -6.83
N ARG A 22 -0.38 11.44 -7.63
CA ARG A 22 -0.70 12.87 -7.52
C ARG A 22 -1.25 13.24 -6.15
N VAL A 23 -2.19 12.45 -5.62
CA VAL A 23 -2.75 12.66 -4.28
C VAL A 23 -1.66 12.54 -3.22
N ALA A 24 -0.79 11.51 -3.31
CA ALA A 24 0.34 11.36 -2.41
C ALA A 24 1.32 12.56 -2.48
N THR A 25 1.59 13.09 -3.67
CA THR A 25 2.43 14.30 -3.84
C THR A 25 1.78 15.52 -3.20
N VAL A 26 0.47 15.73 -3.41
CA VAL A 26 -0.26 16.86 -2.79
C VAL A 26 -0.22 16.76 -1.27
N LEU A 27 -0.44 15.56 -0.71
CA LEU A 27 -0.35 15.33 0.73
C LEU A 27 1.05 15.63 1.27
N LEU A 28 2.10 15.20 0.55
CA LEU A 28 3.48 15.47 0.94
C LEU A 28 3.80 16.97 0.92
N VAL A 29 3.32 17.71 -0.08
CA VAL A 29 3.45 19.18 -0.12
C VAL A 29 2.73 19.84 1.06
N LEU A 30 1.54 19.37 1.45
CA LEU A 30 0.82 19.89 2.61
C LEU A 30 1.60 19.65 3.91
N VAL A 31 2.17 18.46 4.10
CA VAL A 31 3.03 18.16 5.26
C VAL A 31 4.24 19.09 5.30
N LEU A 32 4.94 19.27 4.16
CA LEU A 32 6.07 20.19 4.07
C LEU A 32 5.66 21.64 4.36
N CYS A 33 4.47 22.05 3.95
CA CYS A 33 3.93 23.37 4.24
C CYS A 33 3.68 23.55 5.74
N GLY A 34 3.07 22.57 6.41
CA GLY A 34 2.89 22.56 7.86
C GLY A 34 4.21 22.63 8.63
N VAL A 35 5.22 21.84 8.21
CA VAL A 35 6.57 21.89 8.78
C VAL A 35 7.22 23.26 8.58
N SER A 36 7.09 23.84 7.38
CA SER A 36 7.65 25.16 7.08
C SER A 36 7.00 26.28 7.91
N LEU A 37 5.69 26.20 8.13
CA LEU A 37 4.97 27.14 9.00
C LEU A 37 5.40 27.00 10.46
N GLY A 38 5.59 25.77 10.95
CA GLY A 38 6.12 25.52 12.28
C GLY A 38 7.53 26.09 12.47
N LEU A 39 8.43 25.84 11.50
CA LEU A 39 9.79 26.41 11.51
C LEU A 39 9.77 27.94 11.47
N TYR A 40 8.91 28.54 10.64
CA TYR A 40 8.75 29.98 10.57
C TYR A 40 8.28 30.57 11.91
N GLY A 41 7.36 29.88 12.60
CA GLY A 41 6.94 30.22 13.96
C GLY A 41 8.12 30.29 14.94
N ILE A 42 8.94 29.24 14.95
CA ILE A 42 10.13 29.14 15.82
C ILE A 42 11.17 30.22 15.48
N PHE A 43 11.46 30.46 14.20
CA PHE A 43 12.50 31.40 13.78
C PHE A 43 12.11 32.88 13.96
N THR A 44 10.82 33.20 13.93
CA THR A 44 10.37 34.60 14.02
C THR A 44 10.02 35.04 15.44
N ASP A 45 10.07 34.13 16.42
CA ASP A 45 9.79 34.36 17.86
C ASP A 45 8.50 35.17 18.10
N LYS A 46 7.56 35.05 17.15
CA LYS A 46 6.31 35.79 17.13
C LYS A 46 5.27 34.93 17.84
N PRO A 47 4.47 35.51 18.77
CA PRO A 47 3.34 34.83 19.35
C PRO A 47 2.23 34.76 18.28
N TYR A 48 2.34 33.77 17.39
CA TYR A 48 1.23 33.44 16.52
C TYR A 48 0.15 32.83 17.42
N GLY A 49 -1.03 33.43 17.44
CA GLY A 49 -2.12 32.95 18.30
C GLY A 49 -2.48 31.49 18.01
N VAL A 50 -3.17 30.86 18.96
CA VAL A 50 -3.64 29.45 18.97
C VAL A 50 -4.10 28.93 17.59
N LEU A 51 -4.71 29.81 16.79
CA LEU A 51 -5.19 29.53 15.44
C LEU A 51 -4.09 29.11 14.46
N LEU A 52 -2.88 29.68 14.53
CA LEU A 52 -1.79 29.32 13.61
C LEU A 52 -1.14 27.98 13.98
N GLU A 53 -1.04 27.70 15.29
CA GLU A 53 -0.57 26.42 15.81
C GLU A 53 -1.55 25.29 15.44
N ASP A 54 -2.86 25.50 15.64
CA ASP A 54 -3.91 24.55 15.26
C ASP A 54 -3.92 24.27 13.74
N VAL A 55 -3.73 25.31 12.92
CA VAL A 55 -3.65 25.15 11.46
C VAL A 55 -2.39 24.39 11.05
N ALA A 56 -1.24 24.66 11.66
CA ALA A 56 0.00 23.94 11.39
C ALA A 56 -0.12 22.46 11.79
N LEU A 57 -0.71 22.18 12.95
CA LEU A 57 -1.01 20.82 13.42
C LEU A 57 -1.98 20.10 12.48
N GLY A 58 -3.06 20.76 12.06
CA GLY A 58 -4.02 20.22 11.11
C GLY A 58 -3.41 19.88 9.75
N LEU A 59 -2.56 20.76 9.22
CA LEU A 59 -1.81 20.57 7.97
C LEU A 59 -0.74 19.49 8.06
N PHE A 60 -0.30 19.13 9.27
CA PHE A 60 0.65 18.05 9.48
C PHE A 60 -0.03 16.70 9.72
N VAL A 61 -0.95 16.63 10.68
CA VAL A 61 -1.53 15.37 11.17
C VAL A 61 -2.46 14.76 10.14
N VAL A 62 -3.41 15.54 9.60
CA VAL A 62 -4.42 15.01 8.67
C VAL A 62 -3.77 14.46 7.40
N PRO A 63 -2.86 15.19 6.73
CA PRO A 63 -2.20 14.66 5.54
C PRO A 63 -1.26 13.50 5.84
N SER A 64 -0.61 13.47 7.01
CA SER A 64 0.28 12.36 7.40
C SER A 64 -0.49 11.05 7.60
N ILE A 65 -1.65 11.10 8.27
CA ILE A 65 -2.49 9.91 8.46
C ILE A 65 -2.96 9.37 7.10
N ILE A 66 -3.43 10.27 6.23
CA ILE A 66 -3.86 9.89 4.88
C ILE A 66 -2.67 9.33 4.09
N PHE A 67 -1.50 9.94 4.18
CA PHE A 67 -0.30 9.48 3.48
C PHE A 67 0.11 8.08 3.93
N VAL A 68 0.12 7.79 5.24
CA VAL A 68 0.43 6.45 5.78
C VAL A 68 -0.60 5.42 5.31
N TYR A 69 -1.89 5.74 5.36
CA TYR A 69 -2.95 4.85 4.89
C TYR A 69 -2.81 4.51 3.39
N PHE A 70 -2.55 5.52 2.55
CA PHE A 70 -2.36 5.34 1.11
C PHE A 70 -1.02 4.65 0.79
N GLY A 71 0.04 4.95 1.55
CA GLY A 71 1.35 4.33 1.44
C GLY A 71 1.29 2.83 1.69
N GLY A 72 0.60 2.40 2.76
CA GLY A 72 0.36 0.99 3.05
C GLY A 72 -0.40 0.27 1.94
N LYS A 73 -1.42 0.92 1.35
CA LYS A 73 -2.10 0.37 0.16
C LYS A 73 -1.15 0.28 -1.04
N LEU A 74 -0.37 1.31 -1.33
CA LEU A 74 0.58 1.31 -2.45
C LEU A 74 1.65 0.21 -2.31
N GLN A 75 2.12 -0.06 -1.09
CA GLN A 75 3.05 -1.14 -0.80
C GLN A 75 2.41 -2.51 -1.01
N ALA A 76 1.18 -2.71 -0.57
CA ALA A 76 0.42 -3.95 -0.78
C ALA A 76 0.22 -4.27 -2.27
N TYR A 77 0.11 -3.24 -3.12
CA TYR A 77 0.04 -3.50 -4.55
C TYR A 77 1.41 -3.75 -5.17
N LYS A 78 2.55 -3.36 -4.58
CA LYS A 78 3.90 -3.40 -5.19
C LYS A 78 4.15 -4.64 -6.07
N LYS A 79 4.82 -4.42 -7.21
CA LYS A 79 5.24 -5.53 -8.09
C LYS A 79 6.16 -6.47 -7.32
N LEU A 80 5.97 -7.76 -7.51
CA LEU A 80 6.83 -8.81 -6.96
C LEU A 80 8.26 -8.66 -7.46
N SER A 81 9.22 -8.98 -6.60
CA SER A 81 10.61 -9.16 -7.01
C SER A 81 10.75 -10.43 -7.87
N VAL A 82 11.89 -10.59 -8.53
CA VAL A 82 12.17 -11.79 -9.32
C VAL A 82 12.15 -13.05 -8.44
N GLU A 83 12.69 -12.95 -7.23
CA GLU A 83 12.73 -14.04 -6.27
C GLU A 83 11.33 -14.43 -5.78
N GLN A 84 10.51 -13.44 -5.40
CA GLN A 84 9.13 -13.67 -4.98
C GLN A 84 8.26 -14.24 -6.11
N THR A 85 8.55 -13.88 -7.35
CA THR A 85 7.85 -14.44 -8.52
C THR A 85 8.19 -15.92 -8.69
N LYS A 86 9.46 -16.31 -8.51
CA LYS A 86 9.88 -17.71 -8.58
C LYS A 86 9.26 -18.54 -7.46
N GLU A 87 9.23 -18.00 -6.25
CA GLU A 87 8.60 -18.67 -5.11
C GLU A 87 7.09 -18.85 -5.33
N LEU A 88 6.42 -17.82 -5.87
CA LEU A 88 5.02 -17.93 -6.26
C LEU A 88 4.79 -18.99 -7.34
N ASP A 89 5.68 -19.11 -8.33
CA ASP A 89 5.60 -20.18 -9.33
C ASP A 89 5.80 -21.57 -8.71
N GLY A 90 6.58 -21.68 -7.62
CA GLY A 90 6.64 -22.89 -6.79
C GLY A 90 5.29 -23.21 -6.15
N PHE A 91 4.70 -22.24 -5.44
CA PHE A 91 3.38 -22.41 -4.81
C PHE A 91 2.26 -22.79 -5.80
N ARG A 92 2.35 -22.34 -7.05
CA ARG A 92 1.42 -22.72 -8.12
C ARG A 92 1.53 -24.19 -8.53
N GLN A 93 2.71 -24.78 -8.44
CA GLN A 93 2.90 -26.21 -8.73
C GLN A 93 2.33 -27.08 -7.61
N ASP A 94 2.40 -26.58 -6.36
CA ASP A 94 2.02 -27.34 -5.17
C ASP A 94 0.54 -27.18 -4.78
N ASP A 95 -0.11 -26.04 -5.10
CA ASP A 95 -1.52 -25.80 -4.81
C ASP A 95 -2.32 -25.37 -6.08
N PRO A 96 -3.24 -26.21 -6.58
CA PRO A 96 -4.05 -25.89 -7.76
C PRO A 96 -4.98 -24.69 -7.55
N VAL A 97 -5.30 -24.31 -6.30
CA VAL A 97 -6.08 -23.11 -5.99
C VAL A 97 -5.25 -21.85 -6.25
N ILE A 98 -3.96 -21.88 -5.92
CA ILE A 98 -3.04 -20.77 -6.17
C ILE A 98 -2.84 -20.62 -7.69
N ASP A 99 -2.65 -21.72 -8.42
CA ASP A 99 -2.55 -21.66 -9.88
C ASP A 99 -3.82 -21.11 -10.55
N ALA A 100 -5.00 -21.58 -10.13
CA ALA A 100 -6.27 -21.07 -10.63
C ALA A 100 -6.45 -19.57 -10.34
N TYR A 101 -6.03 -19.10 -9.16
CA TYR A 101 -6.05 -17.67 -8.85
C TYR A 101 -5.08 -16.87 -9.72
N CYS A 102 -3.83 -17.32 -9.85
CA CYS A 102 -2.83 -16.69 -10.70
C CYS A 102 -3.28 -16.64 -12.18
N ALA A 103 -3.94 -17.68 -12.67
CA ALA A 103 -4.53 -17.70 -14.02
C ALA A 103 -5.61 -16.62 -14.18
N LYS A 104 -6.50 -16.43 -13.18
CA LYS A 104 -7.48 -15.32 -13.20
C LYS A 104 -6.80 -13.95 -13.21
N VAL A 105 -5.73 -13.79 -12.43
CA VAL A 105 -4.94 -12.55 -12.40
C VAL A 105 -4.33 -12.25 -13.78
N VAL A 106 -3.73 -13.25 -14.42
CA VAL A 106 -3.15 -13.11 -15.77
C VAL A 106 -4.24 -12.82 -16.81
N ALA A 107 -5.39 -13.50 -16.73
CA ALA A 107 -6.54 -13.25 -17.61
C ALA A 107 -7.08 -11.81 -17.46
N SER A 108 -6.93 -11.19 -16.29
CA SER A 108 -7.26 -9.77 -16.08
C SER A 108 -6.22 -8.80 -16.65
N GLY A 109 -5.14 -9.30 -17.26
CA GLY A 109 -4.12 -8.51 -17.96
C GLY A 109 -3.03 -7.93 -17.06
N ARG A 110 -2.87 -8.44 -15.83
CA ARG A 110 -1.84 -7.98 -14.88
C ARG A 110 -1.04 -9.14 -14.30
N LYS A 111 0.11 -8.81 -13.71
CA LYS A 111 0.89 -9.76 -12.90
C LYS A 111 0.39 -9.76 -11.44
N PRO A 112 0.62 -10.84 -10.69
CA PRO A 112 0.36 -10.86 -9.26
C PRO A 112 1.09 -9.76 -8.50
N VAL A 113 0.51 -9.33 -7.39
CA VAL A 113 1.03 -8.26 -6.53
C VAL A 113 1.51 -8.77 -5.17
N MET A 114 2.25 -7.95 -4.43
CA MET A 114 2.78 -8.31 -3.10
C MET A 114 1.70 -8.89 -2.17
N ALA A 115 0.55 -8.25 -2.06
CA ALA A 115 -0.54 -8.73 -1.20
C ALA A 115 -1.14 -10.08 -1.65
N GLU A 116 -1.07 -10.40 -2.95
CA GLU A 116 -1.53 -11.69 -3.47
C GLU A 116 -0.51 -12.79 -3.17
N TYR A 117 0.78 -12.48 -3.30
CA TYR A 117 1.85 -13.36 -2.90
C TYR A 117 1.82 -13.65 -1.40
N GLU A 118 1.64 -12.64 -0.54
CA GLU A 118 1.49 -12.83 0.92
C GLU A 118 0.29 -13.75 1.22
N ALA A 119 -0.86 -13.54 0.56
CA ALA A 119 -2.02 -14.42 0.74
C ALA A 119 -1.80 -15.85 0.24
N CYS A 120 -1.01 -16.04 -0.82
CA CYS A 120 -0.63 -17.37 -1.30
C CYS A 120 0.32 -18.07 -0.31
N LYS A 121 1.29 -17.32 0.21
CA LYS A 121 2.24 -17.80 1.22
C LYS A 121 1.53 -18.20 2.51
N ASP A 122 0.66 -17.34 3.05
CA ASP A 122 -0.14 -17.62 4.26
C ASP A 122 -0.92 -18.93 4.11
N ARG A 123 -1.46 -19.21 2.91
CA ARG A 123 -2.20 -20.44 2.64
C ARG A 123 -1.30 -21.68 2.65
N VAL A 124 -0.11 -21.59 2.06
CA VAL A 124 0.84 -22.69 2.04
C VAL A 124 1.30 -22.99 3.48
N GLU A 125 1.63 -21.97 4.25
CA GLU A 125 1.99 -22.10 5.67
C GLU A 125 0.83 -22.69 6.51
N ASP A 126 -0.40 -22.24 6.29
CA ASP A 126 -1.60 -22.79 6.95
C ASP A 126 -1.87 -24.27 6.58
N ARG A 127 -1.45 -24.71 5.38
CA ARG A 127 -1.55 -26.11 4.95
C ARG A 127 -0.49 -26.95 5.64
N GLU A 128 0.77 -26.52 5.61
CA GLU A 128 1.87 -27.24 6.25
C GLU A 128 1.64 -27.41 7.76
N PHE A 129 1.06 -26.41 8.42
CA PHE A 129 0.73 -26.49 9.84
C PHE A 129 -0.42 -27.46 10.15
N LYS A 130 -1.35 -27.70 9.21
CA LYS A 130 -2.49 -28.62 9.41
C LYS A 130 -2.15 -30.07 9.06
N GLU A 131 -1.08 -30.30 8.33
CA GLU A 131 -0.59 -31.64 7.96
C GLU A 131 0.44 -32.19 8.97
N GLN A 132 0.83 -31.39 9.98
CA GLN A 132 1.59 -31.80 11.16
C GLN A 132 0.69 -32.21 12.33
#